data_AF-A0A3P8HSS7-F1
#
_entry.id   AF-A0A3P8HSS7-F1
#
_cell.length_a   1.000
_cell.length_b   1.000
_cell.length_c   1.000
_cell.angle_alpha   90.00
_cell.angle_beta   90.00
_cell.angle_gamma   90.00
#
_symmetry.space_group_name_H-M   'P 1'
#
loop_
_entity.id
_entity.type
_entity.pdbx_description
1 polymer ?
#
loop_
_entity_poly.entity_id
_entity_poly.type
_entity_poly.pdbx_seq_one_letter_code
_entity_poly.pdbx_strand_id
1 'polypeptide(L)'
;MLNVGALESLEAEVNGIIVESVTQKNSLYQLSSQCLKLPFTKYLALHDVDLLPEDPALKYNMPSELGPIHLIPFYLHPRYYYFKEYAGGVLIIKRTQYSLVGGMSNSFWGWGREDDEFQIRLKSKGFKVIIIRIHIDINSHMNFFAG
;
A
#
# COMPACT_ATOMS: atom_id res chain seq x y z
N MET A 1 3.06 7.77 -7.56
CA MET A 1 2.94 8.86 -6.55
C MET A 1 2.53 8.31 -5.18
N LEU A 2 3.21 7.29 -4.65
CA LEU A 2 2.82 6.67 -3.37
C LEU A 2 3.18 7.52 -2.14
N ASN A 3 4.22 8.37 -2.24
CA ASN A 3 4.60 9.28 -1.14
C ASN A 3 3.52 10.33 -0.83
N VAL A 4 2.76 10.74 -1.85
CA VAL A 4 1.67 11.72 -1.72
C VAL A 4 0.55 11.14 -0.84
N GLY A 5 0.14 9.90 -1.10
CA GLY A 5 -0.91 9.24 -0.29
C GLY A 5 -0.53 9.07 1.19
N ALA A 6 0.76 8.84 1.50
CA ALA A 6 1.22 8.77 2.89
C ALA A 6 1.15 10.13 3.62
N LEU A 7 1.45 11.22 2.92
CA LEU A 7 1.35 12.58 3.46
C LEU A 7 -0.11 13.00 3.64
N GLU A 8 -0.97 12.74 2.65
CA GLU A 8 -2.41 13.00 2.72
C GLU A 8 -3.07 12.22 3.87
N SER A 9 -2.66 10.97 4.09
CA SER A 9 -3.13 10.16 5.22
C SER A 9 -2.73 10.77 6.56
N LEU A 10 -1.48 11.25 6.69
CA LEU A 10 -1.04 11.91 7.91
C LEU A 10 -1.80 13.22 8.17
N GLU A 11 -2.03 14.00 7.12
CA GLU A 11 -2.80 15.24 7.19
C GLU A 11 -4.23 14.96 7.67
N ALA A 12 -4.88 13.93 7.14
CA ALA A 12 -6.20 13.49 7.56
C ALA A 12 -6.25 12.98 9.01
N GLU A 13 -5.19 12.34 9.51
CA GLU A 13 -5.08 11.91 10.91
C GLU A 13 -4.89 13.10 11.87
N VAL A 14 -4.08 14.09 11.49
CA VAL A 14 -3.74 15.24 12.35
C VAL A 14 -4.84 16.31 12.33
N ASN A 15 -5.23 16.72 11.13
CA ASN A 15 -6.12 17.87 10.91
C ASN A 15 -7.58 17.45 10.65
N GLY A 16 -7.80 16.20 10.23
CA GLY A 16 -9.12 15.69 9.88
C GLY A 16 -9.50 15.94 8.42
N ILE A 17 -10.59 15.32 8.00
CA ILE A 17 -11.18 15.45 6.67
C ILE A 17 -12.51 16.17 6.81
N ILE A 18 -12.76 17.15 5.94
CA ILE A 18 -14.07 17.78 5.83
C ILE A 18 -14.97 16.85 5.02
N VAL A 19 -16.06 16.39 5.63
CA VAL A 19 -17.12 15.63 4.96
C VAL A 19 -18.33 16.52 4.81
N GLU A 20 -18.73 16.74 3.57
CA GLU A 20 -19.96 17.44 3.22
C GLU A 20 -21.08 16.42 3.01
N SER A 21 -22.25 16.69 3.59
CA SER A 21 -23.44 15.88 3.39
C SER A 21 -24.58 16.75 2.92
N VAL A 22 -25.34 16.21 1.95
CA VAL A 22 -26.53 16.83 1.42
C VAL A 22 -27.73 16.01 1.88
N THR A 23 -28.63 16.64 2.62
CA THR A 23 -29.87 16.00 3.07
C THR A 23 -31.05 16.64 2.36
N GLN A 24 -31.96 15.84 1.80
CA GLN A 24 -33.19 16.35 1.20
C GLN A 24 -34.35 16.20 2.18
N LYS A 25 -35.13 17.27 2.38
CA LYS A 25 -36.36 17.25 3.19
C LYS A 25 -37.42 18.13 2.54
N ASN A 26 -38.60 17.55 2.25
CA ASN A 26 -39.74 18.24 1.62
C ASN A 26 -39.33 19.04 0.35
N SER A 27 -38.56 18.41 -0.55
CA SER A 27 -38.03 19.01 -1.79
C SER A 27 -36.99 20.13 -1.61
N LEU A 28 -36.56 20.43 -0.38
CA LEU A 28 -35.43 21.32 -0.10
C LEU A 28 -34.16 20.50 0.16
N TYR A 29 -33.02 20.99 -0.34
CA TYR A 29 -31.70 20.44 -0.06
C TYR A 29 -31.03 21.26 1.03
N GLN A 30 -30.49 20.60 2.04
CA GLN A 30 -29.70 21.20 3.11
C GLN A 30 -28.28 20.65 3.04
N LEU A 31 -27.30 21.54 2.95
CA LEU A 31 -25.87 21.22 3.04
C LEU A 31 -25.43 21.31 4.50
N SER A 32 -24.66 20.32 4.95
CA SER A 32 -23.94 20.39 6.22
C SER A 32 -22.51 19.89 6.04
N SER A 33 -21.57 20.43 6.80
CA SER A 33 -20.19 19.98 6.82
C SER A 33 -19.79 19.57 8.23
N GLN A 34 -18.97 18.52 8.32
CA GLN A 34 -18.34 18.13 9.57
C GLN A 34 -16.87 17.82 9.34
N CYS A 35 -16.03 18.11 10.32
CA CYS A 35 -14.63 17.67 10.32
C CYS A 35 -14.52 16.31 11.05
N LEU A 36 -14.04 15.29 10.35
CA LEU A 36 -13.78 13.96 10.88
C LEU A 36 -12.28 13.74 11.02
N LYS A 37 -11.80 13.55 12.24
CA LYS A 37 -10.40 13.13 12.48
C LYS A 37 -10.27 11.61 12.31
N LEU A 38 -9.34 11.20 11.46
CA LEU A 38 -9.00 9.78 11.32
C LEU A 38 -8.14 9.32 12.50
N PRO A 39 -8.24 8.05 12.92
CA PRO A 39 -7.39 7.53 14.00
C PRO A 39 -5.93 7.43 13.54
N PHE A 40 -4.99 7.71 14.44
CA PHE A 40 -3.57 7.51 14.17
C PHE A 40 -3.25 6.05 13.89
N THR A 41 -2.63 5.79 12.73
CA THR A 41 -2.27 4.45 12.30
C THR A 41 -0.80 4.13 12.61
N LYS A 42 -0.53 2.88 13.01
CA LYS A 42 0.81 2.42 13.40
C LYS A 42 1.66 1.95 12.21
N TYR A 43 1.02 1.58 11.12
CA TYR A 43 1.64 1.06 9.91
C TYR A 43 0.83 1.49 8.69
N LEU A 44 1.47 1.44 7.53
CA LEU A 44 0.92 1.77 6.23
C LEU A 44 0.85 0.49 5.37
N ALA A 45 -0.19 0.37 4.57
CA ALA A 45 -0.25 -0.58 3.45
C ALA A 45 -0.24 0.24 2.15
N LEU A 46 0.90 0.24 1.47
CA LEU A 46 1.05 0.81 0.14
C LEU A 46 0.54 -0.24 -0.83
N HIS A 47 -0.58 0.02 -1.49
CA HIS A 47 -1.33 -1.01 -2.20
C HIS A 47 -1.88 -0.44 -3.51
N ASP A 48 -1.52 -1.07 -4.62
CA ASP A 48 -2.06 -0.73 -5.93
C ASP A 48 -3.54 -1.10 -6.01
N VAL A 49 -4.39 -0.16 -6.43
CA VAL A 49 -5.86 -0.31 -6.39
C VAL A 49 -6.39 -1.44 -7.27
N ASP A 50 -5.60 -1.89 -8.25
CA ASP A 50 -5.95 -2.94 -9.21
C ASP A 50 -5.46 -4.35 -8.82
N LEU A 51 -4.89 -4.54 -7.63
CA LEU A 51 -4.39 -5.84 -7.15
C LEU A 51 -5.20 -6.40 -5.98
N LEU A 52 -6.35 -7.02 -6.26
CA LEU A 52 -7.23 -7.54 -5.19
C LEU A 52 -6.66 -8.80 -4.50
N PRO A 53 -6.63 -8.85 -3.16
CA PRO A 53 -6.19 -10.04 -2.43
C PRO A 53 -7.30 -11.12 -2.43
N GLU A 54 -7.13 -12.17 -3.25
CA GLU A 54 -8.10 -13.27 -3.32
C GLU A 54 -7.86 -14.36 -2.28
N ASP A 55 -6.61 -14.61 -1.91
CA ASP A 55 -6.25 -15.65 -0.93
C ASP A 55 -6.43 -15.13 0.51
N PRO A 56 -7.28 -15.76 1.34
CA PRO A 56 -7.45 -15.40 2.75
C PRO A 56 -6.17 -15.48 3.60
N ALA A 57 -5.14 -16.20 3.13
CA ALA A 57 -3.82 -16.26 3.76
C ALA A 57 -3.02 -14.95 3.62
N LEU A 58 -3.40 -14.06 2.70
CA LEU A 58 -2.83 -12.72 2.56
C LEU A 58 -3.27 -11.84 3.72
N LYS A 59 -2.44 -11.78 4.76
CA LYS A 59 -2.73 -10.98 5.96
C LYS A 59 -2.07 -9.60 5.88
N TYR A 60 -2.89 -8.56 6.06
CA TYR A 60 -2.45 -7.17 6.19
C TYR A 60 -2.02 -6.84 7.63
N ASN A 61 -1.20 -7.71 8.21
CA ASN A 61 -0.78 -7.56 9.59
C ASN A 61 0.34 -6.52 9.72
N MET A 62 0.43 -5.93 10.91
CA MET A 62 1.52 -5.03 11.25
C MET A 62 2.88 -5.76 11.07
N PRO A 63 3.85 -5.16 10.35
CA PRO A 63 5.18 -5.74 10.18
C PRO A 63 5.93 -5.89 11.51
N SER A 64 7.01 -6.68 11.51
CA SER A 64 7.95 -6.74 12.64
C SER A 64 8.96 -5.57 12.58
N GLU A 65 9.84 -5.46 13.57
CA GLU A 65 10.94 -4.48 13.52
C GLU A 65 12.00 -4.80 12.45
N LEU A 66 12.03 -6.03 11.92
CA LEU A 66 13.01 -6.45 10.91
C LEU A 66 12.87 -5.70 9.59
N GLY A 67 11.66 -5.24 9.26
CA GLY A 67 11.40 -4.49 8.04
C GLY A 67 9.98 -4.70 7.49
N PRO A 68 9.71 -4.13 6.31
CA PRO A 68 8.41 -4.19 5.68
C PRO A 68 8.10 -5.58 5.13
N ILE A 69 6.80 -5.87 4.97
CA ILE A 69 6.28 -7.10 4.36
C ILE A 69 5.85 -6.79 2.93
N HIS A 70 6.37 -7.53 1.97
CA HIS A 70 5.94 -7.49 0.57
C HIS A 70 4.98 -8.65 0.30
N LEU A 71 3.72 -8.33 0.00
CA LEU A 71 2.65 -9.32 -0.12
C LEU A 71 2.54 -9.93 -1.52
N ILE A 72 3.07 -9.28 -2.56
CA ILE A 72 2.98 -9.77 -3.93
C ILE A 72 4.37 -10.11 -4.44
N PRO A 73 4.89 -11.31 -4.15
CA PRO A 73 6.14 -11.76 -4.73
C PRO A 73 6.08 -11.71 -6.26
N PHE A 74 7.23 -11.48 -6.89
CA PHE A 74 7.34 -11.34 -8.35
C PHE A 74 6.61 -12.46 -9.11
N TYR A 75 6.74 -13.71 -8.68
CA TYR A 75 6.15 -14.89 -9.34
C TYR A 75 4.61 -14.94 -9.30
N LEU A 76 3.95 -14.06 -8.53
CA LEU A 76 2.50 -13.88 -8.52
C LEU A 76 2.05 -12.64 -9.27
N HIS A 77 2.99 -11.78 -9.66
CA HIS A 77 2.63 -10.56 -10.36
C HIS A 77 2.29 -10.87 -11.83
N PRO A 78 1.10 -10.51 -12.33
CA PRO A 78 0.64 -10.90 -13.67
C PRO A 78 1.52 -10.34 -14.80
N ARG A 79 2.27 -9.25 -14.54
CA ARG A 79 3.11 -8.56 -15.53
C ARG A 79 4.61 -8.57 -15.26
N TYR A 80 5.04 -8.85 -14.03
CA TYR A 80 6.43 -8.65 -13.59
C TYR A 80 7.10 -9.93 -13.06
N TYR A 81 6.54 -11.09 -13.39
CA TYR A 81 7.02 -12.41 -12.97
C TYR A 81 8.46 -12.77 -13.41
N TYR A 82 9.07 -11.99 -14.30
CA TYR A 82 10.45 -12.17 -14.74
C TYR A 82 11.45 -11.35 -13.91
N PHE A 83 11.00 -10.38 -13.11
CA PHE A 83 11.87 -9.47 -12.36
C PHE A 83 11.96 -9.89 -10.88
N LYS A 84 13.04 -10.58 -10.51
CA LYS A 84 13.19 -11.20 -9.18
C LYS A 84 13.27 -10.18 -8.04
N GLU A 85 13.75 -8.99 -8.33
CA GLU A 85 13.93 -7.91 -7.39
C GLU A 85 12.66 -7.05 -7.19
N TYR A 86 11.57 -7.36 -7.93
CA TYR A 86 10.29 -6.66 -7.87
C TYR A 86 9.82 -6.41 -6.43
N ALA A 87 9.50 -5.14 -6.14
CA ALA A 87 9.07 -4.68 -4.83
C ALA A 87 7.77 -3.87 -4.85
N GLY A 88 7.09 -3.81 -6.01
CA GLY A 88 5.86 -3.04 -6.20
C GLY A 88 4.58 -3.80 -5.80
N GLY A 89 3.42 -3.25 -6.14
CA GLY A 89 2.13 -3.88 -5.90
C GLY A 89 1.62 -3.63 -4.49
N VAL A 90 2.04 -4.47 -3.54
CA VAL A 90 1.61 -4.35 -2.14
C VAL A 90 2.76 -4.50 -1.15
N LEU A 91 3.02 -3.43 -0.40
CA LEU A 91 4.04 -3.36 0.65
C LEU A 91 3.45 -2.80 1.94
N ILE A 92 3.63 -3.52 3.04
CA ILE A 92 3.21 -3.12 4.37
C ILE A 92 4.42 -2.71 5.20
N ILE A 93 4.39 -1.53 5.79
CA ILE A 93 5.53 -0.94 6.51
C ILE A 93 5.09 -0.23 7.77
N LYS A 94 5.85 -0.33 8.86
CA LYS A 94 5.58 0.51 10.05
C LYS A 94 5.75 1.97 9.73
N ARG A 95 4.91 2.83 10.32
CA ARG A 95 5.02 4.29 10.14
C ARG A 95 6.39 4.79 10.58
N THR A 96 6.92 4.26 11.68
CA THR A 96 8.26 4.59 12.19
C THR A 96 9.37 4.25 11.19
N GLN A 97 9.30 3.09 10.54
CA GLN A 97 10.26 2.66 9.52
C GLN A 97 10.14 3.51 8.25
N TYR A 98 8.91 3.82 7.82
CA TYR A 98 8.65 4.69 6.68
C TYR A 98 9.24 6.09 6.89
N SER A 99 9.02 6.68 8.07
CA SER A 99 9.61 7.97 8.44
C SER A 99 11.14 7.90 8.52
N LEU A 100 11.71 6.82 9.06
CA LEU A 100 13.15 6.65 9.20
C LEU A 100 13.89 6.62 7.84
N VAL A 101 13.24 6.09 6.81
CA VAL A 101 13.79 6.04 5.45
C VAL A 101 13.45 7.31 4.64
N GLY A 102 12.71 8.26 5.22
CA GLY A 102 12.29 9.50 4.56
C GLY A 102 11.19 9.30 3.51
N GLY A 103 10.38 8.24 3.64
CA GLY A 103 9.34 7.89 2.68
C GLY A 103 9.88 7.55 1.28
N MET A 104 8.98 7.56 0.30
CA MET A 104 9.32 7.31 -1.10
C MET A 104 9.82 8.59 -1.79
N SER A 105 10.59 8.46 -2.86
CA SER A 105 11.07 9.61 -3.61
C SER A 105 9.95 10.38 -4.33
N ASN A 106 10.04 11.71 -4.30
CA ASN A 106 9.17 12.62 -5.06
C ASN A 106 9.69 12.91 -6.49
N SER A 107 10.79 12.26 -6.90
CA SER A 107 11.45 12.56 -8.19
C SER A 107 10.96 11.69 -9.35
N PHE A 108 10.17 10.66 -9.07
CA PHE A 108 9.64 9.76 -10.08
C PHE A 108 8.31 10.28 -10.61
N TRP A 109 8.31 10.67 -11.88
CA TRP A 109 7.13 11.10 -12.63
C TRP A 109 6.84 10.10 -13.75
N GLY A 110 5.62 9.59 -13.80
CA GLY A 110 5.26 8.47 -14.68
C GLY A 110 5.56 7.11 -14.04
N TRP A 111 5.67 6.08 -14.88
CA TRP A 111 5.81 4.69 -14.44
C TRP A 111 7.28 4.27 -14.29
N GLY A 112 7.62 3.71 -13.13
CA GLY A 112 8.78 2.85 -12.94
C GLY A 112 9.89 3.41 -12.06
N ARG A 113 10.60 2.46 -11.43
CA ARG A 113 11.79 2.60 -10.58
C ARG A 113 11.59 3.27 -9.21
N GLU A 114 10.40 3.75 -8.89
CA GLU A 114 10.09 4.29 -7.57
C GLU A 114 10.15 3.20 -6.50
N ASP A 115 9.67 1.99 -6.80
CA ASP A 115 9.68 0.86 -5.88
C ASP A 115 11.11 0.34 -5.66
N ASP A 116 11.90 0.30 -6.73
CA ASP A 116 13.31 -0.11 -6.69
C ASP A 116 14.14 0.84 -5.83
N GLU A 117 13.95 2.15 -6.03
CA GLU A 117 14.63 3.19 -5.25
C GLU A 117 14.22 3.12 -3.78
N PHE A 118 12.93 2.92 -3.50
CA PHE A 118 12.46 2.75 -2.15
C PHE A 118 13.04 1.48 -1.48
N GLN A 119 13.16 0.38 -2.22
CA GLN A 119 13.81 -0.84 -1.74
C GLN A 119 15.28 -0.59 -1.39
N ILE A 120 16.00 0.22 -2.19
CA ILE A 120 17.38 0.63 -1.90
C ILE A 120 17.45 1.44 -0.60
N ARG A 121 16.53 2.40 -0.38
CA ARG A 121 16.48 3.17 0.88
C ARG A 121 16.27 2.27 2.09
N LEU A 122 15.33 1.34 2.01
CA LEU A 122 15.07 0.36 3.07
C LEU A 122 16.33 -0.44 3.42
N LYS A 123 16.99 -0.99 2.41
CA LYS A 123 18.26 -1.73 2.56
C LYS A 123 19.36 -0.86 3.19
N SER A 124 19.47 0.40 2.78
CA SER A 124 20.47 1.34 3.32
C SER A 124 20.29 1.65 4.81
N LYS A 125 19.06 1.50 5.32
CA LYS A 125 18.72 1.66 6.74
C LYS A 125 18.72 0.33 7.51
N GLY A 126 19.16 -0.76 6.87
CA GLY A 126 19.27 -2.08 7.49
C GLY A 126 17.96 -2.87 7.54
N PHE A 127 16.89 -2.40 6.89
CA PHE A 127 15.63 -3.13 6.85
C PHE A 127 15.67 -4.25 5.81
N LYS A 128 15.15 -5.41 6.19
CA LYS A 128 14.96 -6.54 5.29
C LYS A 128 13.51 -6.55 4.81
N VAL A 129 13.31 -6.48 3.50
CA VAL A 129 11.99 -6.71 2.90
C VAL A 129 11.65 -8.19 3.04
N ILE A 130 10.58 -8.48 3.77
CA ILE A 130 10.10 -9.84 4.03
C ILE A 130 9.06 -10.17 2.97
N ILE A 131 9.42 -11.09 2.08
CA ILE A 131 8.50 -11.62 1.07
C ILE A 131 7.71 -12.76 1.70
N ILE A 132 6.37 -12.69 1.63
CA ILE A 132 5.54 -13.80 2.10
C ILE A 132 5.71 -15.03 1.20
N ARG A 133 5.74 -16.21 1.83
CA ARG A 133 5.69 -17.48 1.11
C ARG A 133 4.28 -18.02 1.23
N ILE A 134 3.49 -17.83 0.18
CA ILE A 134 2.19 -18.49 0.04
C ILE A 134 2.45 -19.85 -0.62
N HIS A 135 1.93 -20.91 -0.03
CA HIS A 135 1.87 -22.20 -0.70
C HIS A 135 0.69 -22.16 -1.66
N ILE A 136 1.00 -21.96 -2.93
CA ILE A 136 0.00 -22.01 -3.99
C ILE A 136 0.04 -23.41 -4.56
N ASP A 137 -1.11 -24.09 -4.53
CA ASP A 137 -1.29 -25.32 -5.27
C ASP A 137 -1.24 -24.97 -6.77
N ILE A 138 -0.12 -25.31 -7.41
CA ILE A 138 0.23 -24.88 -8.77
C ILE A 138 -0.83 -25.36 -9.79
N ASN A 139 -1.61 -26.38 -9.44
CA ASN A 139 -2.64 -26.95 -10.29
C ASN A 139 -3.87 -26.04 -10.49
N SER A 140 -4.15 -25.12 -9.57
CA SER A 140 -5.31 -24.21 -9.71
C SER A 140 -5.01 -22.96 -10.55
N HIS A 141 -3.78 -22.45 -10.51
CA HIS A 141 -3.40 -21.22 -11.24
C HIS A 141 -3.14 -21.42 -12.74
N MET A 142 -2.75 -22.62 -13.18
CA MET A 142 -2.53 -22.91 -14.61
C MET A 142 -3.83 -22.88 -15.44
N ASN A 143 -4.99 -23.04 -14.79
CA ASN A 143 -6.30 -22.96 -15.47
C ASN A 143 -6.78 -21.51 -15.69
N PHE A 144 -6.19 -20.52 -15.02
CA PHE A 144 -6.63 -19.13 -15.12
C PHE A 144 -5.98 -18.37 -16.31
N PHE A 145 -4.82 -18.83 -16.78
CA PHE A 145 -4.09 -18.22 -17.90
C PHE A 145 -4.24 -18.98 -19.22
N ALA A 146 -5.05 -20.04 -19.25
CA ALA A 146 -5.31 -20.88 -20.43
C ALA A 146 -6.68 -20.60 -21.10
N GLY A 147 -7.36 -19.52 -20.71
CA GLY A 147 -8.65 -19.08 -21.27
C GLY A 147 -8.54 -17.91 -22.23
#